data_AF-A0A3N5TJU2-F1
#
_entry.id   AF-A0A3N5TJU2-F1
#
_cell.length_a   1.000
_cell.length_b   1.000
_cell.length_c   1.000
_cell.angle_alpha   90.00
_cell.angle_beta   90.00
_cell.angle_gamma   90.00
#
_symmetry.space_group_name_H-M   'P 1'
#
loop_
_entity.id
_entity.type
_entity.pdbx_description
1 polymer ?
#
loop_
_entity_poly.entity_id
_entity_poly.type
_entity_poly.pdbx_seq_one_letter_code
_entity_poly.pdbx_strand_id
1 'polypeptide(L)' 'MLLIDQLDQITQPFKGAVITIGNFDGVHIGHQALFYEVIEKAYAIGGTSIALTFAPHPLRLLQQHN' A
#
# COMPACT_ATOMS: atom_id res chain seq x y z
N MET A 1 -0.07 12.52 3.92
CA MET A 1 0.28 11.08 3.79
C MET A 1 0.89 10.65 5.11
N LEU A 2 0.41 9.56 5.69
CA LEU A 2 0.98 8.94 6.88
C LEU A 2 1.83 7.75 6.40
N LEU A 3 3.08 7.65 6.85
CA LEU A 3 3.95 6.50 6.61
C LEU A 3 3.91 5.59 7.83
N ILE A 4 3.75 4.30 7.61
CA ILE A 4 3.71 3.27 8.66
C ILE A 4 4.67 2.17 8.23
N ASP A 5 5.77 2.03 8.96
CA ASP A 5 6.83 1.09 8.61
C ASP A 5 6.57 -0.31 9.19
N GLN A 6 5.80 -0.39 10.27
CA GLN A 6 5.48 -1.63 10.96
C GLN A 6 4.01 -1.69 11.37
N LEU A 7 3.42 -2.90 11.31
CA LEU A 7 2.00 -3.10 11.58
C LEU A 7 1.60 -2.80 13.03
N ASP A 8 2.51 -2.92 13.98
CA ASP A 8 2.29 -2.62 15.40
C ASP A 8 2.09 -1.11 15.68
N GLN A 9 2.51 -0.24 14.76
CA GLN A 9 2.22 1.19 14.82
C GLN A 9 0.74 1.50 14.48
N ILE A 10 0.00 0.54 13.92
CA ILE A 10 -1.45 0.65 13.68
C ILE A 10 -2.17 0.31 14.99
N THR A 11 -2.30 1.32 15.86
CA THR A 11 -2.93 1.16 17.19
C THR A 11 -4.46 1.13 17.15
N GLN A 12 -5.06 1.55 16.03
CA GLN A 12 -6.50 1.57 15.82
C GLN A 12 -6.85 1.29 14.34
N PRO A 13 -8.02 0.70 14.05
CA PRO A 13 -8.43 0.45 12.67
C PRO A 13 -8.61 1.75 11.86
N PHE A 14 -8.23 1.70 10.59
CA PHE A 14 -8.59 2.77 9.65
C PHE A 14 -10.06 2.69 9.29
N LYS A 15 -10.74 3.84 9.32
CA LYS A 15 -12.15 3.94 8.92
C LYS A 15 -12.28 3.58 7.43
N GLY A 16 -13.10 2.57 7.11
CA GLY A 16 -13.41 2.18 5.74
C GLY A 16 -12.16 2.02 4.87
N ALA A 17 -11.19 1.24 5.34
CA ALA A 17 -9.91 1.08 4.66
C ALA A 17 -10.10 0.47 3.26
N VAL A 18 -9.59 1.16 2.23
CA VAL A 18 -9.46 0.63 0.87
C VAL A 18 -7.97 0.53 0.58
N ILE A 19 -7.51 -0.67 0.28
CA ILE A 19 -6.07 -0.99 0.26
C ILE A 19 -5.70 -1.52 -1.13
N THR A 20 -4.59 -1.02 -1.69
CA THR A 20 -3.86 -1.69 -2.76
C THR A 20 -2.53 -2.20 -2.23
N ILE A 21 -2.12 -3.37 -2.72
CA ILE A 21 -0.92 -4.08 -2.26
C ILE A 21 -0.03 -4.36 -3.48
N GLY A 22 1.24 -4.01 -3.40
CA GLY A 22 2.20 -4.26 -4.46
C GLY A 22 3.57 -3.66 -4.15
N ASN A 23 4.61 -4.05 -4.91
CA ASN A 23 5.94 -3.45 -4.73
C ASN A 23 5.96 -1.97 -5.12
N PHE A 24 5.13 -1.58 -6.09
CA PHE A 24 5.00 -0.21 -6.61
C PHE A 24 6.31 0.42 -7.11
N ASP A 25 7.32 -0.39 -7.45
CA ASP A 25 8.59 0.12 -7.99
C ASP A 25 8.36 0.91 -9.29
N GLY A 26 8.96 2.09 -9.36
CA GLY A 26 8.87 2.98 -10.52
C GLY A 26 7.52 3.67 -10.75
N VAL A 27 6.45 3.31 -10.02
CA VAL A 27 5.13 3.99 -10.05
C VAL A 27 4.64 4.33 -11.47
N HIS A 28 4.74 3.37 -12.39
CA HIS A 28 4.31 3.53 -13.78
C HIS A 28 2.78 3.67 -13.91
N ILE A 29 2.28 3.92 -15.11
CA ILE A 29 0.85 4.17 -15.38
C ILE A 29 -0.11 3.12 -14.79
N GLY A 30 0.29 1.84 -14.76
CA GLY A 30 -0.51 0.79 -14.10
C GLY A 30 -0.67 0.99 -12.58
N HIS A 31 0.39 1.38 -11.87
CA HIS A 31 0.33 1.68 -10.44
C HIS A 31 -0.50 2.94 -10.18
N GLN A 32 -0.36 3.95 -11.04
CA GLN A 32 -1.15 5.18 -10.93
C GLN A 32 -2.66 4.90 -11.08
N ALA A 33 -3.04 4.02 -11.99
CA ALA A 33 -4.43 3.58 -12.14
C ALA A 33 -4.96 2.89 -10.88
N LEU A 34 -4.16 1.99 -10.26
CA LEU A 34 -4.53 1.34 -9.00
C LEU A 34 -4.67 2.36 -7.85
N PHE A 35 -3.77 3.34 -7.76
CA PHE A 35 -3.85 4.40 -6.74
C PHE A 35 -5.09 5.25 -6.93
N TYR A 36 -5.41 5.63 -8.17
CA TYR A 36 -6.62 6.38 -8.48
C TYR A 36 -7.88 5.61 -8.04
N GLU A 37 -7.97 4.32 -8.39
CA GLU A 37 -9.12 3.49 -8.02
C GLU A 37 -9.30 3.38 -6.50
N VAL A 38 -8.19 3.20 -5.76
CA VAL A 38 -8.25 3.13 -4.29
C VAL A 38 -8.67 4.46 -3.65
N ILE A 39 -8.16 5.58 -4.17
CA ILE A 39 -8.54 6.92 -3.71
C ILE A 39 -10.03 7.18 -3.93
N GLU A 40 -10.53 6.92 -5.14
CA GLU A 40 -11.94 7.14 -5.50
C GLU A 40 -12.88 6.28 -4.63
N LYS A 41 -12.56 5.00 -4.44
CA LYS A 41 -13.35 4.10 -3.60
C LYS A 41 -13.35 4.51 -2.13
N ALA A 42 -12.20 4.90 -1.60
CA ALA A 42 -12.11 5.39 -0.22
C ALA A 42 -12.91 6.68 -0.04
N TYR A 43 -12.81 7.61 -1.00
CA TYR A 43 -13.56 8.87 -0.99
C TYR A 43 -15.08 8.63 -1.00
N ALA A 44 -15.57 7.73 -1.85
CA ALA A 44 -17.00 7.43 -1.98
C ALA A 44 -17.64 6.91 -0.69
N ILE A 45 -16.87 6.28 0.19
CA ILE A 45 -17.36 5.76 1.49
C ILE A 45 -16.91 6.61 2.70
N GLY A 46 -16.25 7.75 2.46
CA GLY A 46 -15.64 8.56 3.52
C GLY A 46 -14.64 7.78 4.38
N GLY A 47 -13.91 6.87 3.73
CA GLY A 47 -12.93 5.95 4.29
C GLY A 47 -11.49 6.40 4.08
N THR A 48 -10.55 5.46 4.18
CA THR A 48 -9.10 5.72 4.13
C THR A 48 -8.46 4.94 2.98
N SER A 49 -7.79 5.63 2.06
CA SER A 49 -6.98 5.01 1.01
C SER A 49 -5.60 4.64 1.54
N ILE A 50 -5.15 3.42 1.26
CA ILE A 50 -3.87 2.89 1.76
C ILE A 50 -3.13 2.18 0.63
N ALA A 51 -1.85 2.48 0.48
CA ALA A 51 -0.92 1.69 -0.32
C ALA A 51 -0.02 0.90 0.63
N LEU A 52 -0.05 -0.43 0.51
CA LEU A 52 0.82 -1.33 1.26
C LEU A 52 1.91 -1.85 0.31
N THR A 53 3.16 -1.62 0.67
CA THR A 53 4.34 -2.05 -0.09
C THR A 53 5.31 -2.84 0.77
N PHE A 54 6.35 -3.37 0.15
CA PHE A 54 7.32 -4.28 0.75
C PHE A 54 8.70 -3.63 0.84
N ALA A 55 9.26 -3.64 2.04
CA ALA A 55 10.65 -3.25 2.29
C ALA A 55 11.30 -4.28 3.24
N PRO A 56 12.45 -4.88 2.87
CA PRO A 56 13.15 -4.79 1.59
C PRO A 56 12.36 -5.42 0.43
N HIS A 57 12.72 -5.08 -0.82
CA HIS A 57 12.09 -5.65 -2.02
C HIS A 57 12.07 -7.18 -1.98
N PRO A 58 10.94 -7.87 -2.29
CA PRO A 58 10.80 -9.31 -2.07
C PRO A 58 11.88 -10.17 -2.74
N LEU A 59 12.32 -9.81 -3.96
CA LEU A 59 13.40 -10.52 -4.65
C LEU A 59 14.72 -10.53 -3.86
N ARG A 60 15.01 -9.48 -3.06
CA ARG A 60 16.22 -9.44 -2.24
C ARG A 60 16.20 -10.54 -1.18
N LEU A 61 15.02 -10.87 -0.63
CA LEU A 61 14.89 -11.94 0.35
C LEU A 61 15.00 -13.32 -0.30
N LEU A 62 14.45 -13.49 -1.50
CA LEU A 62 14.49 -14.77 -2.24
C LEU A 62 15.90 -15.11 -2.76
N GLN A 63 16.72 -14.11 -3.06
CA GLN A 63 18.10 -14.31 -3.52
C GLN A 63 19.08 -14.69 -2.41
N GLN A 64 18.71 -14.59 -1.13
CA GLN A 64 19.61 -14.85 0.00
C GLN A 64 19.78 -16.35 0.34
N HIS A 65 19.10 -17.25 -0.36
CA HIS A 65 19.18 -18.70 -0.13
C HIS A 65 19.83 -19.49 -1.29
N ASN A 66 20.58 -18.82 -2.16
CA ASN A 66 21.39 -19.45 -3.22
C ASN A 66 22.89 -19.26 -2.95
#